data_AF-A0A1G0AQV7-F1
#
_entry.id   AF-A0A1G0AQV7-F1
#
_cell.length_a   1.000
_cell.length_b   1.000
_cell.length_c   1.000
_cell.angle_alpha   90.00
_cell.angle_beta   90.00
_cell.angle_gamma   90.00
#
_symmetry.space_group_name_H-M   'P 1'
#
loop_
_entity.id
_entity.type
_entity.pdbx_description
1 polymer ?
#
loop_
_entity_poly.entity_id
_entity_poly.type
_entity_poly.pdbx_seq_one_letter_code
_entity_poly.pdbx_strand_id
1 'polypeptide(L)'
;MIIHSINDSTKQVAPIPNADGRSFPTNLVWSPSGRHIAGVIHHDGQTSIVVWESSGKLTATMSAPLLLTKAWPAIWSQDEKGLYLVIGNEGTGQKHRLRTEFLPIK
;
A
#
# COMPACT_ATOMS: atom_id res chain seq x y z
N MET A 1 -18.90 -0.88 2.72
CA MET A 1 -17.97 -0.65 3.85
C MET A 1 -17.09 0.53 3.47
N ILE A 2 -16.98 1.55 4.31
CA ILE A 2 -16.14 2.73 4.07
C ILE A 2 -14.99 2.65 5.08
N ILE A 3 -13.75 2.73 4.61
CA ILE A 3 -12.59 2.77 5.50
C ILE A 3 -12.27 4.22 5.80
N HIS A 4 -12.29 4.58 7.08
CA HIS A 4 -11.84 5.88 7.57
C HIS A 4 -10.41 5.73 8.10
N SER A 5 -9.49 6.56 7.60
CA SER A 5 -8.17 6.71 8.22
C SER A 5 -8.23 7.85 9.24
N ILE A 6 -7.57 7.64 10.38
CA ILE A 6 -7.47 8.61 11.47
C ILE A 6 -5.99 8.99 11.59
N ASN A 7 -5.71 10.28 11.63
CA ASN A 7 -4.40 10.84 11.96
C ASN A 7 -4.45 11.35 13.41
N ASP A 8 -3.33 11.29 14.14
CA ASP A 8 -3.16 11.74 15.55
C ASP A 8 -3.65 13.17 15.81
N SER A 9 -3.83 13.97 14.76
CA SER A 9 -4.47 15.29 14.82
C SER A 9 -6.01 15.25 14.75
N THR A 10 -6.70 14.24 15.31
CA THR A 10 -8.17 14.17 15.50
C THR A 10 -9.05 14.38 14.26
N LYS A 11 -8.49 14.57 13.07
CA LYS A 11 -9.22 14.81 11.83
C LYS A 11 -9.47 13.50 11.14
N GLN A 12 -10.75 13.15 11.04
CA GLN A 12 -11.21 12.12 10.13
C GLN A 12 -10.78 12.51 8.72
N VAL A 13 -9.97 11.67 8.10
CA VAL A 13 -9.59 11.84 6.71
C VAL A 13 -10.74 11.35 5.85
N ALA A 14 -10.93 12.02 4.71
CA ALA A 14 -11.97 11.71 3.74
C ALA A 14 -11.98 10.19 3.42
N PRO A 15 -13.15 9.63 3.10
CA PRO A 15 -13.25 8.21 2.77
C PRO A 15 -12.28 7.85 1.64
N ILE A 16 -11.46 6.83 1.84
CA ILE A 16 -10.56 6.31 0.82
C ILE A 16 -11.40 5.48 -0.16
N PRO A 17 -11.57 5.91 -1.42
CA PRO A 17 -12.37 5.18 -2.39
C PRO A 17 -11.68 3.89 -2.82
N ASN A 18 -12.47 2.88 -3.20
CA ASN A 18 -11.95 1.68 -3.86
C ASN A 18 -11.24 2.11 -5.14
N ALA A 19 -9.92 1.91 -5.23
CA ALA A 19 -9.16 2.41 -6.38
C ALA A 19 -9.57 1.75 -7.71
N ASP A 20 -10.07 0.51 -7.66
CA ASP A 20 -10.57 -0.26 -8.81
C ASP A 20 -12.10 -0.39 -8.83
N GLY A 21 -12.81 0.25 -7.89
CA GLY A 21 -14.26 0.15 -7.71
C GLY A 21 -14.77 -1.22 -7.22
N ARG A 22 -13.90 -2.21 -6.99
CA ARG A 22 -14.29 -3.61 -6.70
C ARG A 22 -13.64 -4.17 -5.44
N SER A 23 -12.47 -3.65 -5.06
CA SER A 23 -11.63 -4.16 -3.98
C SER A 23 -11.36 -3.09 -2.94
N PHE A 24 -11.33 -3.51 -1.68
CA PHE A 24 -10.92 -2.66 -0.57
C PHE A 24 -9.40 -2.76 -0.39
N PRO A 25 -8.69 -1.64 -0.23
CA PRO A 25 -7.27 -1.69 0.03
C PRO A 25 -6.98 -2.23 1.43
N THR A 26 -5.91 -3.00 1.54
CA THR A 26 -5.36 -3.54 2.78
C THR A 26 -3.96 -2.96 3.05
N ASN A 27 -3.43 -3.20 4.25
CA ASN A 27 -2.09 -2.75 4.65
C ASN A 27 -1.86 -1.24 4.44
N LEU A 28 -2.82 -0.44 4.89
CA LEU A 28 -2.76 1.02 4.75
C LEU A 28 -1.60 1.60 5.58
N VAL A 29 -0.81 2.47 4.95
CA VAL A 29 0.31 3.15 5.60
C VAL A 29 0.38 4.61 5.21
N TRP A 30 0.55 5.46 6.22
CA TRP A 30 0.73 6.90 6.06
C TRP A 30 2.15 7.22 5.64
N SER A 31 2.29 8.21 4.75
CA SER A 31 3.59 8.81 4.49
C SER A 31 4.05 9.65 5.69
N PRO A 32 5.37 9.81 5.91
CA PRO A 32 5.93 10.56 7.04
C PRO A 32 5.34 11.97 7.20
N SER A 33 5.10 12.65 6.09
CA SER A 33 4.49 13.98 6.04
C SER A 33 2.98 13.99 6.29
N GLY A 34 2.34 12.82 6.38
CA GLY A 34 0.89 12.68 6.53
C GLY A 34 0.09 13.12 5.29
N ARG A 35 0.77 13.39 4.17
CA ARG A 35 0.10 13.88 2.94
C ARG A 35 -0.43 12.77 2.07
N HIS A 36 0.13 11.56 2.19
CA HIS A 36 -0.27 10.42 1.39
C HIS A 36 -0.60 9.20 2.24
N ILE A 37 -1.44 8.34 1.69
CA ILE A 37 -1.73 7.01 2.20
C ILE A 37 -1.42 6.04 1.07
N ALA A 38 -0.65 5.00 1.34
CA ALA A 38 -0.47 3.88 0.42
C ALA A 38 -1.27 2.67 0.92
N GLY A 39 -1.72 1.83 0.00
CA GLY A 39 -2.41 0.58 0.30
C GLY A 39 -2.16 -0.46 -0.78
N VAL A 40 -2.56 -1.69 -0.49
CA VAL A 40 -2.42 -2.83 -1.40
C VAL A 40 -3.80 -3.33 -1.79
N ILE A 41 -4.02 -3.52 -3.08
CA ILE A 41 -5.22 -4.15 -3.65
C ILE A 41 -4.80 -5.48 -4.25
N HIS A 42 -5.54 -6.55 -3.92
CA HIS A 42 -5.41 -7.84 -4.56
C HIS A 42 -6.71 -8.15 -5.29
N HIS A 43 -6.66 -8.24 -6.61
CA HIS A 43 -7.82 -8.56 -7.44
C HIS A 43 -7.39 -9.53 -8.56
N ASP A 44 -8.09 -10.65 -8.70
CA ASP A 44 -7.87 -11.65 -9.75
C ASP A 44 -6.40 -12.06 -9.96
N GLY A 45 -5.68 -12.33 -8.85
CA GLY A 45 -4.27 -12.73 -8.89
C GLY A 45 -3.28 -11.62 -9.24
N GLN A 46 -3.75 -10.39 -9.41
CA GLN A 46 -2.93 -9.20 -9.59
C GLN A 46 -2.87 -8.41 -8.29
N THR A 47 -1.67 -7.95 -7.95
CA THR A 47 -1.45 -7.06 -6.82
C THR A 47 -1.14 -5.67 -7.33
N SER A 48 -1.84 -4.68 -6.81
CA SER A 48 -1.61 -3.26 -7.11
C SER A 48 -1.30 -2.51 -5.83
N ILE A 49 -0.35 -1.59 -5.93
CA ILE A 49 -0.08 -0.60 -4.90
C ILE A 49 -0.73 0.69 -5.34
N VAL A 50 -1.51 1.25 -4.44
CA VAL A 50 -2.35 2.41 -4.68
C VAL A 50 -2.00 3.48 -3.67
N VAL A 51 -1.92 4.71 -4.13
CA VAL A 51 -1.54 5.87 -3.33
C VAL A 51 -2.62 6.92 -3.47
N TRP A 52 -3.09 7.43 -2.33
CA TRP A 52 -4.01 8.55 -2.26
C TRP A 52 -3.33 9.73 -1.56
N GLU A 53 -3.78 10.93 -1.89
CA GLU A 53 -3.66 12.07 -0.99
C GLU A 53 -4.48 11.81 0.28
N SER A 54 -4.07 12.45 1.38
CA SER A 54 -4.83 12.56 2.63
C SER A 54 -6.22 13.20 2.45
N SER A 55 -6.51 13.76 1.28
CA SER A 55 -7.84 14.25 0.88
C SER A 55 -8.77 13.13 0.37
N GLY A 56 -8.27 11.90 0.23
CA GLY A 56 -8.97 10.76 -0.37
C GLY A 56 -8.85 10.68 -1.90
N LYS A 57 -8.18 11.64 -2.55
CA LYS A 57 -7.94 11.63 -4.00
C LYS A 57 -6.88 10.59 -4.36
N LEU A 58 -7.21 9.66 -5.25
CA LEU A 58 -6.24 8.71 -5.80
C LEU A 58 -5.20 9.45 -6.66
N THR A 59 -3.92 9.26 -6.37
CA THR A 59 -2.82 9.92 -7.09
C THR A 59 -1.99 8.97 -7.92
N ALA A 60 -1.81 7.73 -7.48
CA ALA A 60 -1.06 6.73 -8.22
C ALA A 60 -1.64 5.32 -8.04
N THR A 61 -1.55 4.54 -9.12
CA THR A 61 -1.80 3.09 -9.12
C THR A 61 -0.64 2.43 -9.85
N MET A 62 -0.02 1.46 -9.21
CA MET A 62 1.15 0.77 -9.73
C MET A 62 0.94 -0.74 -9.63
N SER A 63 1.27 -1.47 -10.68
CA SER A 63 1.32 -2.93 -10.62
C SER A 63 2.50 -3.35 -9.75
N ALA A 64 2.22 -4.17 -8.75
CA ALA A 64 3.26 -4.70 -7.90
C ALA A 64 3.85 -5.98 -8.52
N PRO A 65 5.11 -6.33 -8.24
CA PRO A 65 5.75 -7.51 -8.80
C PRO A 65 4.93 -8.78 -8.48
N LEU A 66 4.78 -9.67 -9.47
CA LEU A 66 3.91 -10.87 -9.48
C LEU A 66 4.15 -11.91 -8.36
N LEU A 67 5.06 -11.64 -7.42
CA LEU A 67 5.41 -12.55 -6.31
C LEU A 67 4.79 -12.12 -4.97
N LEU A 68 3.96 -11.07 -4.96
CA LEU A 68 3.24 -10.63 -3.78
C LEU A 68 1.97 -11.47 -3.56
N THR A 69 2.10 -12.77 -3.32
CA THR A 69 0.96 -13.54 -2.79
C THR A 69 0.66 -13.16 -1.33
N LYS A 70 1.63 -12.55 -0.64
CA LYS A 70 1.53 -12.05 0.73
C LYS A 70 2.47 -10.85 0.95
N ALA A 71 2.08 -9.67 0.47
CA ALA A 71 2.80 -8.44 0.79
C ALA A 71 2.58 -8.09 2.28
N TRP A 72 3.65 -8.11 3.07
CA TRP A 72 3.68 -7.61 4.46
C TRP A 72 4.35 -6.22 4.48
N PRO A 73 4.11 -5.40 5.52
CA PRO A 73 3.72 -4.00 5.35
C PRO A 73 4.69 -3.20 4.49
N ALA A 74 4.12 -2.43 3.56
CA ALA A 74 4.87 -1.39 2.87
C ALA A 74 5.25 -0.31 3.90
N ILE A 75 6.47 0.21 3.83
CA ILE A 75 6.85 1.40 4.61
C ILE A 75 7.30 2.50 3.67
N TRP A 76 6.91 3.72 3.94
CA TRP A 76 7.36 4.88 3.17
C TRP A 76 8.83 5.16 3.41
N SER A 77 9.54 5.58 2.37
CA SER A 77 10.84 6.21 2.53
C SER A 77 10.67 7.56 3.24
N GLN A 78 11.60 7.90 4.13
CA GLN A 78 11.56 9.16 4.87
C GLN A 78 11.61 10.39 3.94
N ASP A 79 12.21 10.24 2.75
CA ASP A 79 12.30 11.28 1.74
C ASP A 79 11.07 11.40 0.83
N GLU A 80 10.00 10.64 1.12
CA GLU A 80 8.71 10.63 0.41
C GLU A 80 8.79 10.19 -1.06
N LYS A 81 9.92 9.65 -1.53
CA LYS A 81 10.09 9.27 -2.94
C LYS A 81 9.55 7.88 -3.28
N GLY A 82 9.21 7.07 -2.29
CA GLY A 82 8.71 5.72 -2.57
C GLY A 82 8.38 4.89 -1.34
N LEU A 83 8.16 3.61 -1.60
CA LEU A 83 7.81 2.59 -0.62
C LEU A 83 8.85 1.48 -0.63
N TYR A 84 9.21 0.97 0.55
CA TYR A 84 9.87 -0.30 0.70
C TYR A 84 8.83 -1.39 0.92
N LEU A 85 8.88 -2.43 0.11
CA LEU A 85 7.99 -3.57 0.16
C LEU A 85 8.74 -4.77 0.72
N VAL A 86 8.16 -5.45 1.71
CA VAL A 86 8.70 -6.70 2.22
C VAL A 86 8.00 -7.86 1.51
N ILE A 87 8.77 -8.59 0.70
CA ILE A 87 8.30 -9.69 -0.13
C ILE A 87 8.78 -11.00 0.48
N GLY A 88 7.85 -11.85 0.90
CA GLY A 88 8.13 -13.23 1.28
C GLY A 88 7.78 -14.18 0.15
N ASN A 89 8.77 -14.93 -0.35
CA ASN A 89 8.46 -16.08 -1.21
C ASN A 89 8.20 -17.30 -0.31
N GLU A 90 7.11 -18.04 -0.57
CA GLU A 90 6.96 -19.41 -0.07
C GLU A 90 7.98 -20.29 -0.80
N GLY A 91 9.14 -20.51 -0.18
CA GLY A 91 10.01 -21.60 -0.59
C GLY A 91 9.29 -22.93 -0.30
N THR A 92 9.48 -23.94 -1.12
CA THR A 92 9.04 -25.30 -0.79
C THR A 92 9.88 -25.81 0.40
N GLY A 93 9.36 -25.62 1.61
CA GLY A 93 10.01 -25.93 2.89
C GLY A 93 9.86 -24.80 3.92
N GLN A 94 10.26 -25.03 5.18
CA GLN A 94 10.15 -24.05 6.30
C GLN A 94 11.02 -22.79 6.15
N LYS A 95 11.60 -22.53 4.98
CA LYS A 95 12.54 -21.43 4.76
C LYS A 95 11.87 -20.30 4.00
N HIS A 96 11.32 -19.34 4.73
CA HIS A 96 10.80 -18.09 4.16
C HIS A 96 11.98 -17.17 3.82
N ARG A 97 12.13 -16.83 2.54
CA ARG A 97 13.10 -15.80 2.11
C ARG A 97 12.36 -14.48 2.00
N LEU A 98 12.71 -13.56 2.89
CA LEU A 98 12.29 -12.17 2.81
C LEU A 98 13.27 -11.40 1.93
N ARG A 99 12.74 -10.57 1.03
CA ARG A 99 13.51 -9.57 0.30
C ARG A 99 12.80 -8.24 0.40
N THR A 100 13.56 -7.16 0.40
CA THR A 100 13.03 -5.80 0.37
C THR A 100 13.17 -5.24 -1.03
N GLU A 101 12.11 -4.64 -1.56
CA GLU A 101 12.10 -3.99 -2.87
C GLU A 101 11.68 -2.53 -2.72
N PHE A 102 12.40 -1.61 -3.36
CA PHE A 102 12.04 -0.19 -3.36
C PHE A 102 11.18 0.12 -4.58
N LEU A 103 9.97 0.61 -4.34
CA LEU A 103 9.03 1.05 -5.35
C LEU A 103 8.97 2.59 -5.36
N PRO A 104 9.50 3.26 -6.40
CA PRO A 104 9.41 4.70 -6.51
C PRO A 104 7.97 5.13 -6.83
N ILE A 105 7.52 6.20 -6.18
CA ILE A 105 6.25 6.85 -6.49
C ILE A 105 6.59 8.07 -7.36
N LYS A 106 6.08 8.07 -8.60
CA LYS A 106 6.26 9.19 -9.55
C LYS A 106 5.08 10.14 -9.50
#